data_AF-A0A392RRD6-F1
#
_entry.id   AF-A0A392RRD6-F1
#
_cell.length_a   1.000
_cell.length_b   1.000
_cell.length_c   1.000
_cell.angle_alpha   90.00
_cell.angle_beta   90.00
_cell.angle_gamma   90.00
#
_symmetry.space_group_name_H-M   'P 1'
#
loop_
_entity.id
_entity.type
_entity.pdbx_description
1 polymer ?
#
loop_
_entity_poly.entity_id
_entity_poly.type
_entity_poly.pdbx_seq_one_letter_code
_entity_poly.pdbx_strand_id
1 'polypeptide(L)'
;MKDLGVLKYFLGIEVARGPEGLFLSQRKYALDIISESGLLGAKPCDFPMEQNHQLALATGPDCAHPDRYRRLVGRLIYLTITR
;
A
#
# COMPACT_ATOMS: atom_id res chain seq x y z
N MET A 1 -15.53 30.07 3.96
CA MET A 1 -15.35 28.62 4.16
C MET A 1 -15.92 27.94 2.90
N LYS A 2 -15.13 27.20 2.13
CA LYS A 2 -15.63 26.53 0.91
C LYS A 2 -16.30 25.22 1.31
N ASP A 3 -17.56 25.03 0.93
CA ASP A 3 -18.20 23.73 1.00
C ASP A 3 -17.52 22.78 0.01
N LEU A 4 -16.77 21.82 0.55
CA LEU A 4 -16.06 20.78 -0.21
C LEU A 4 -16.98 19.61 -0.60
N GLY A 5 -18.26 19.69 -0.22
CA GLY A 5 -19.24 18.64 -0.45
C GLY A 5 -18.96 17.36 0.35
N VAL A 6 -19.50 16.26 -0.14
CA VAL A 6 -19.42 14.94 0.49
C VAL A 6 -17.99 14.40 0.39
N LEU A 7 -17.38 14.07 1.53
CA LEU A 7 -16.09 13.41 1.61
C LEU A 7 -16.14 12.06 0.86
N LYS A 8 -15.35 11.96 -0.22
CA LYS A 8 -15.18 10.73 -1.02
C LYS A 8 -13.79 10.11 -0.86
N TYR A 9 -12.77 10.93 -0.63
CA TYR A 9 -11.38 10.50 -0.51
C TYR A 9 -10.64 11.30 0.54
N PHE A 10 -9.85 10.63 1.37
CA PHE A 10 -8.92 11.26 2.30
C PHE A 10 -7.64 10.42 2.41
N LEU A 11 -6.49 11.01 2.06
CA LEU A 11 -5.17 10.36 2.13
C LEU A 11 -5.08 8.97 1.45
N GLY A 12 -5.86 8.73 0.40
CA GLY A 12 -5.90 7.42 -0.28
C GLY A 12 -6.90 6.43 0.32
N ILE A 13 -7.65 6.83 1.35
CA ILE A 13 -8.83 6.13 1.85
C ILE A 13 -10.05 6.63 1.09
N GLU A 14 -10.75 5.72 0.45
CA GLU A 14 -12.04 5.91 -0.18
C GLU A 14 -13.13 5.82 0.88
N VAL A 15 -14.06 6.77 0.88
CA VAL A 15 -15.18 6.85 1.81
C VAL A 15 -16.46 6.64 1.02
N ALA A 16 -17.10 5.49 1.22
CA ALA A 16 -18.42 5.18 0.68
C ALA A 16 -19.48 5.35 1.78
N ARG A 17 -20.63 5.88 1.40
CA ARG A 17 -21.79 6.09 2.29
C ARG A 17 -22.91 5.18 1.82
N GLY A 18 -23.40 4.33 2.72
CA GLY A 18 -24.55 3.47 2.51
C GLY A 18 -25.62 3.70 3.59
N PRO A 19 -26.81 3.09 3.44
CA PRO A 19 -27.86 3.15 4.45
C PRO A 19 -27.43 2.58 5.81
N GLU A 20 -26.48 1.64 5.80
CA GLU A 20 -25.89 0.99 6.98
C GLU A 20 -24.77 1.82 7.63
N GLY A 21 -24.33 2.93 7.02
CA GLY A 21 -23.27 3.81 7.55
C GLY A 21 -22.13 4.09 6.57
N LEU A 22 -20.91 4.24 7.10
CA LEU A 22 -19.70 4.57 6.35
C LEU A 22 -18.86 3.32 6.10
N PHE A 23 -18.41 3.15 4.87
CA PHE A 23 -17.46 2.12 4.48
C PHE A 23 -16.15 2.79 4.03
N LEU A 24 -15.04 2.36 4.62
CA LEU A 24 -13.71 2.85 4.30
C LEU A 24 -12.94 1.79 3.51
N SER A 25 -12.30 2.18 2.43
CA SER A 25 -11.53 1.29 1.55
C SER A 25 -10.20 1.93 1.20
N GLN A 26 -9.13 1.15 1.15
CA GLN A 26 -7.86 1.55 0.54
C GLN A 26 -7.54 0.75 -0.72
N ARG A 27 -8.55 0.10 -1.32
CA ARG A 27 -8.37 -0.77 -2.49
C ARG A 27 -7.62 -0.08 -3.62
N LYS A 28 -7.99 1.16 -3.95
CA LYS A 28 -7.30 1.95 -4.98
C LYS A 28 -5.82 2.17 -4.62
N TYR A 29 -5.54 2.56 -3.38
CA TYR A 29 -4.18 2.77 -2.92
C TYR A 29 -3.32 1.50 -2.98
N ALA A 30 -3.89 0.35 -2.61
CA ALA A 30 -3.23 -0.94 -2.74
C ALA A 30 -2.92 -1.29 -4.22
N LEU A 31 -3.88 -1.07 -5.12
CA LEU A 31 -3.68 -1.29 -6.56
C LEU A 31 -2.61 -0.36 -7.14
N ASP A 32 -2.55 0.90 -6.71
CA ASP A 32 -1.52 1.84 -7.13
C ASP A 32 -0.11 1.37 -6.71
N ILE A 33 0.05 0.80 -5.51
CA ILE A 33 1.33 0.20 -5.07
C ILE A 33 1.73 -0.96 -5.97
N ILE A 34 0.78 -1.86 -6.29
CA ILE A 34 1.02 -3.01 -7.15
C ILE A 34 1.38 -2.56 -8.57
N SER A 35 0.70 -1.54 -9.09
CA SER A 35 0.99 -0.98 -10.41
C SER A 35 2.38 -0.32 -10.47
N GLU A 36 2.73 0.50 -9.48
CA GLU A 36 4.03 1.19 -9.43
C GLU A 36 5.22 0.23 -9.24
N SER A 37 4.99 -0.91 -8.58
CA SER A 37 5.99 -1.97 -8.44
C SER A 37 6.11 -2.88 -9.68
N GLY A 38 5.25 -2.69 -10.70
CA GLY A 38 5.25 -3.51 -11.91
C GLY A 38 4.67 -4.91 -11.69
N LEU A 39 3.90 -5.10 -10.62
CA LEU A 39 3.32 -6.39 -10.24
C LEU A 39 1.84 -6.51 -10.63
N LEU A 40 1.31 -5.58 -11.42
CA LEU A 40 -0.07 -5.64 -11.91
C LEU A 40 -0.26 -6.89 -12.78
N GLY A 41 -1.20 -7.76 -12.38
CA GLY A 41 -1.45 -9.02 -13.10
C GLY A 41 -0.39 -10.10 -12.84
N ALA A 42 0.52 -9.89 -11.89
CA ALA A 42 1.40 -10.96 -11.43
C ALA A 42 0.58 -12.16 -10.95
N LYS A 43 1.06 -13.37 -11.24
CA LYS A 43 0.42 -14.59 -10.76
C LYS A 43 0.45 -14.60 -9.22
N PRO A 44 -0.67 -14.96 -8.56
CA PRO A 44 -0.66 -15.17 -7.12
C PRO A 44 0.42 -16.18 -6.74
N CYS A 45 1.07 -15.96 -5.61
CA CYS A 45 2.01 -16.91 -5.03
C CYS A 45 1.27 -17.71 -3.96
N ASP A 46 1.22 -19.03 -4.13
CA ASP A 46 0.53 -19.92 -3.19
C ASP A 46 1.24 -20.00 -1.84
N PHE A 47 2.57 -19.80 -1.86
CA PHE A 47 3.40 -19.81 -0.67
C PHE A 47 3.68 -18.38 -0.23
N PRO A 48 3.17 -17.93 0.94
CA PRO A 48 3.59 -16.65 1.49
C PRO A 48 5.08 -16.65 1.81
N MET A 49 5.68 -15.46 1.89
CA MET A 49 7.04 -15.31 2.38
C MET A 49 7.16 -15.90 3.80
N GLU A 50 8.26 -16.58 4.07
CA GLU A 50 8.54 -17.16 5.38
C GLU A 50 8.49 -16.08 6.49
N GLN A 51 7.73 -16.36 7.55
CA GLN A 51 7.67 -15.48 8.71
C GLN A 51 8.97 -15.59 9.52
N ASN A 52 9.45 -14.46 10.04
CA ASN A 52 10.71 -14.38 10.80
C ASN A 52 11.93 -14.88 10.02
N HIS A 53 11.90 -14.79 8.68
CA HIS A 53 13.03 -15.16 7.84
C HIS A 53 14.28 -14.39 8.28
N GLN A 54 15.33 -15.12 8.67
CA GLN A 54 16.58 -14.52 9.10
C GLN A 54 17.34 -14.01 7.88
N LEU A 55 17.21 -12.71 7.63
CA LEU A 55 17.95 -12.05 6.56
C LEU A 55 19.44 -12.02 6.92
N ALA A 56 20.27 -12.57 6.03
CA ALA A 56 21.72 -12.45 6.13
C ALA A 56 22.15 -10.98 5.96
N LEU A 57 23.28 -10.62 6.56
CA LEU A 57 23.90 -9.31 6.30
C LEU A 57 24.28 -9.23 4.82
N ALA A 58 23.81 -8.17 4.15
CA ALA A 58 24.14 -7.91 2.77
C ALA A 58 25.65 -7.63 2.65
N THR A 59 26.36 -8.47 1.89
CA THR A 59 27.78 -8.27 1.52
C THR A 59 27.94 -7.62 0.14
N GLY A 60 26.83 -7.39 -0.57
CA GLY A 60 26.79 -6.74 -1.87
C GLY A 60 26.85 -5.22 -1.80
N PRO A 61 26.91 -4.55 -2.97
CA PRO A 61 26.88 -3.09 -3.04
C PRO A 61 25.56 -2.53 -2.52
N ASP A 62 25.59 -1.29 -2.03
CA ASP A 62 24.41 -0.59 -1.57
C ASP A 62 23.32 -0.51 -2.64
N CYS A 63 22.07 -0.41 -2.19
CA CYS A 63 20.93 -0.23 -3.09
C CYS A 63 21.14 1.02 -3.96
N ALA A 64 21.16 0.83 -5.28
CA ALA A 64 21.36 1.91 -6.25
C ALA A 64 20.28 3.01 -6.17
N HIS A 65 19.06 2.66 -5.74
CA HIS A 65 17.92 3.57 -5.65
C HIS A 65 17.20 3.43 -4.28
N PRO A 66 17.82 3.91 -3.19
CA PRO A 66 17.30 3.74 -1.85
C PRO A 66 15.99 4.51 -1.63
N ASP A 67 15.76 5.58 -2.39
CA ASP A 67 14.53 6.38 -2.41
C ASP A 67 13.32 5.55 -2.85
N ARG A 68 13.43 4.76 -3.91
CA ARG A 68 12.36 3.88 -4.41
C ARG A 68 11.99 2.83 -3.37
N TYR A 69 13.01 2.22 -2.77
CA TYR A 69 12.82 1.24 -1.69
C TYR A 69 12.13 1.85 -0.48
N ARG A 70 12.65 2.97 0.06
CA ARG A 70 12.08 3.65 1.22
C ARG A 70 10.65 4.14 0.97
N ARG A 71 10.37 4.65 -0.23
CA ARG A 71 9.01 5.03 -0.65
C ARG A 71 8.08 3.83 -0.62
N LEU A 72 8.46 2.69 -1.22
CA LEU A 72 7.64 1.48 -1.23
C LEU A 72 7.35 0.99 0.20
N VAL A 73 8.37 0.90 1.04
CA VAL A 73 8.23 0.51 2.46
C VAL A 73 7.27 1.46 3.19
N GLY A 74 7.42 2.77 3.02
CA GLY A 74 6.52 3.76 3.63
C GLY A 74 5.07 3.61 3.18
N ARG A 75 4.83 3.34 1.89
CA ARG A 75 3.47 3.08 1.37
C ARG A 75 2.86 1.80 1.92
N LEU A 76 3.65 0.73 2.04
CA LEU A 76 3.20 -0.53 2.63
C LEU A 76 2.86 -0.37 4.10
N ILE A 77 3.68 0.35 4.87
CA ILE A 77 3.39 0.68 6.26
C ILE A 77 2.07 1.45 6.37
N TYR A 78 1.88 2.48 5.53
CA TYR A 78 0.64 3.26 5.50
C TYR A 78 -0.59 2.39 5.20
N LEU A 79 -0.49 1.48 4.23
CA LEU A 79 -1.56 0.53 3.89
C LEU A 79 -1.92 -0.40 5.06
N THR A 80 -0.94 -0.79 5.89
CA THR A 80 -1.17 -1.72 7.01
C THR A 80 -1.67 -1.07 8.29
N ILE A 81 -1.43 0.22 8.50
CA ILE A 81 -1.79 0.92 9.75
C ILE A 81 -3.31 1.15 9.85
N THR A 82 -3.99 1.35 8.73
CA THR A 82 -5.42 1.69 8.65
C THR A 82 -6.34 0.47 8.71
N ARG A 83 -6.01 -0.51 9.56
CA ARG A 83 -6.79 -1.74 9.74
C ARG A 83 -8.06 -1.53 10.56
#